data_AF-A0A0E4BP68-F1
#
_entry.id   AF-A0A0E4BP68-F1
#
_cell.length_a   1.000
_cell.length_b   1.000
_cell.length_c   1.000
_cell.angle_alpha   90.00
_cell.angle_beta   90.00
_cell.angle_gamma   90.00
#
_symmetry.space_group_name_H-M   'P 1'
#
loop_
_entity.id
_entity.type
_entity.pdbx_description
1 polymer ?
#
loop_
_entity_poly.entity_id
_entity_poly.type
_entity_poly.pdbx_seq_one_letter_code
_entity_poly.pdbx_strand_id
1 'polypeptide(L)'
;MSTASRPYPIVQDLIDSFASWLKHRREMNEMRQLDRADFDRIASDLRIAPDDLEELVRHGKHAADELPKMLEQLGISAEGLGRAQPLLLRDMERVCSLCGHKGQCDRDLADGTAAENYHGYCGNAATLESLDRADLAPR
;
A
#
# COMPACT_ATOMS: atom_id res chain seq x y z
N MET A 1 14.89 17.02 -41.86
CA MET A 1 15.55 17.86 -40.83
C MET A 1 15.08 17.37 -39.48
N SER A 2 15.94 16.65 -38.76
CA SER A 2 15.61 15.90 -37.56
C SER A 2 15.38 16.82 -36.36
N THR A 3 14.20 16.74 -35.75
CA THR A 3 13.89 17.33 -34.45
C THR A 3 14.56 16.50 -33.36
N ALA A 4 15.70 16.97 -32.85
CA ALA A 4 16.35 16.38 -31.70
C ALA A 4 15.51 16.69 -30.44
N SER A 5 14.67 15.73 -30.04
CA SER A 5 14.00 15.74 -28.74
C SER A 5 15.05 15.62 -27.64
N ARG A 6 15.30 16.71 -26.89
CA ARG A 6 16.10 16.64 -25.67
C ARG A 6 15.30 15.81 -24.64
N PRO A 7 15.82 14.69 -24.12
CA PRO A 7 15.15 13.99 -23.03
C PRO A 7 15.23 14.90 -21.80
N TYR A 8 14.10 15.21 -21.18
CA TYR A 8 14.06 16.03 -19.97
C TYR A 8 14.69 15.23 -18.82
N PRO A 9 15.92 15.54 -18.39
CA PRO A 9 16.64 14.71 -17.42
C PRO A 9 15.91 14.67 -16.08
N ILE A 10 15.26 15.77 -15.71
CA ILE A 10 14.50 15.92 -14.46
C ILE A 10 13.34 14.91 -14.38
N VAL A 11 12.62 14.68 -15.49
CA VAL A 11 11.48 13.73 -15.49
C VAL A 11 11.99 12.30 -15.37
N GLN A 12 13.13 11.99 -15.98
CA GLN A 12 13.74 10.67 -15.89
C GLN A 12 14.24 10.37 -14.48
N ASP A 13 14.90 11.33 -13.83
CA ASP A 13 15.37 11.20 -12.45
C ASP A 13 14.20 11.02 -11.47
N LEU A 14 13.07 11.72 -11.71
CA LEU A 14 11.84 11.55 -10.94
C LEU A 14 11.25 10.14 -11.12
N ILE A 15 11.18 9.66 -12.36
CA ILE A 15 10.67 8.32 -12.69
C ILE A 15 11.59 7.25 -12.08
N ASP A 16 12.90 7.41 -12.16
CA ASP A 16 13.88 6.43 -11.66
C ASP A 16 13.92 6.42 -10.13
N SER A 17 13.79 7.58 -9.49
CA SER A 17 13.69 7.70 -8.04
C SER A 17 12.36 7.12 -7.53
N PHE A 18 11.25 7.40 -8.22
CA PHE A 18 9.95 6.81 -7.90
C PHE A 18 9.96 5.29 -8.16
N ALA A 19 10.54 4.82 -9.25
CA ALA A 19 10.69 3.39 -9.56
C ALA A 19 11.60 2.66 -8.56
N SER A 20 12.67 3.32 -8.12
CA SER A 20 13.58 2.82 -7.07
C SER A 20 12.86 2.74 -5.72
N TRP A 21 12.10 3.77 -5.34
CA TRP A 21 11.22 3.74 -4.16
C TRP A 21 10.18 2.61 -4.24
N LEU A 22 9.50 2.49 -5.38
CA LEU A 22 8.54 1.42 -5.67
C LEU A 22 9.16 0.02 -5.54
N LYS A 23 10.42 -0.13 -5.99
CA LYS A 23 11.19 -1.37 -5.90
C LYS A 23 11.64 -1.63 -4.47
N HIS A 24 12.13 -0.62 -3.77
CA HIS A 24 12.55 -0.72 -2.37
C HIS A 24 11.38 -1.08 -1.46
N ARG A 25 10.19 -0.51 -1.68
CA ARG A 25 8.95 -0.90 -0.98
C ARG A 25 8.57 -2.37 -1.21
N ARG A 26 8.79 -2.92 -2.41
CA ARG A 26 8.56 -4.34 -2.73
C ARG A 26 9.60 -5.27 -2.11
N GLU A 27 10.86 -4.84 -2.06
CA GLU A 27 11.96 -5.63 -1.51
C GLU A 27 11.95 -5.68 0.03
N MET A 28 11.35 -4.69 0.69
CA MET A 28 11.26 -4.61 2.16
C MET A 28 10.02 -5.28 2.75
N ASN A 29 9.48 -6.33 2.10
CA ASN A 29 8.37 -7.14 2.62
C ASN A 29 8.64 -7.81 3.98
N GLU A 30 9.85 -7.73 4.54
CA GLU A 30 10.17 -8.33 5.84
C GLU A 30 10.74 -7.37 6.90
N MET A 31 11.07 -6.10 6.61
CA MET A 31 11.79 -5.29 7.63
C MET A 31 11.55 -3.79 7.77
N ARG A 32 10.87 -3.05 6.88
CA ARG A 32 10.84 -1.58 7.03
C ARG A 32 9.58 -0.94 6.52
N GLN A 33 8.85 -0.37 7.45
CA GLN A 33 8.05 0.80 7.14
C GLN A 33 9.02 1.93 6.87
N LEU A 34 8.88 2.59 5.72
CA LEU A 34 9.55 3.87 5.54
C LEU A 34 8.97 4.79 6.60
N ASP A 35 9.80 5.21 7.54
CA ASP A 35 9.39 6.19 8.51
C ASP A 35 9.16 7.54 7.80
N ARG A 36 8.58 8.49 8.54
CA ARG A 36 8.30 9.82 8.01
C ARG A 36 9.58 10.52 7.49
N ALA A 37 10.75 10.18 8.03
CA ALA A 37 12.01 10.78 7.62
C ALA A 37 12.47 10.28 6.24
N ASP A 38 12.30 8.99 5.95
CA ASP A 38 12.55 8.45 4.62
C ASP A 38 11.56 9.02 3.58
N PHE A 39 10.30 9.21 3.97
CA PHE A 39 9.29 9.81 3.12
C PHE A 39 9.64 11.27 2.78
N ASP A 40 10.01 12.06 3.78
CA ASP A 40 10.41 13.46 3.60
C ASP A 40 11.70 13.59 2.77
N ARG A 41 12.65 12.65 2.93
CA ARG A 41 13.87 12.58 2.12
C ARG A 41 13.55 12.38 0.65
N ILE A 42 12.64 11.46 0.34
CA ILE A 42 12.25 11.16 -1.04
C ILE A 42 11.45 12.33 -1.65
N ALA A 43 10.53 12.93 -0.89
CA ALA A 43 9.82 14.13 -1.34
C ALA A 43 10.81 15.26 -1.67
N SER A 44 11.84 15.43 -0.85
CA SER A 44 12.95 16.37 -1.09
C SER A 44 13.75 16.02 -2.36
N ASP A 45 14.11 14.75 -2.55
CA ASP A 45 14.83 14.29 -3.76
C ASP A 45 13.99 14.55 -5.03
N LEU A 46 12.68 14.33 -4.95
CA LEU A 46 11.70 14.59 -6.01
C LEU A 46 11.31 16.07 -6.15
N ARG A 47 11.73 16.93 -5.22
CA ARG A 47 11.36 18.36 -5.14
C ARG A 47 9.84 18.61 -5.18
N ILE A 48 9.06 17.74 -4.54
CA ILE A 48 7.61 17.91 -4.36
C ILE A 48 7.27 18.01 -2.88
N ALA A 49 6.09 18.55 -2.56
CA ALA A 49 5.65 18.54 -1.17
C ALA A 49 5.44 17.08 -0.71
N PRO A 50 5.73 16.74 0.56
CA PRO A 50 5.40 15.43 1.11
C PRO A 50 3.93 15.07 0.93
N ASP A 51 3.02 16.03 1.11
CA ASP A 51 1.58 15.82 0.93
C ASP A 51 1.23 15.45 -0.53
N ASP A 52 1.92 16.07 -1.52
CA ASP A 52 1.74 15.73 -2.94
C ASP A 52 2.28 14.33 -3.25
N LEU A 53 3.42 13.94 -2.67
CA LEU A 53 3.94 12.58 -2.77
C LEU A 53 2.93 11.58 -2.16
N GLU A 54 2.31 11.94 -1.04
CA GLU A 54 1.33 11.08 -0.37
C GLU A 54 0.08 10.88 -1.24
N GLU A 55 -0.38 11.94 -1.92
CA GLU A 55 -1.48 11.88 -2.88
C GLU A 55 -1.14 11.01 -4.10
N LEU A 56 0.07 11.15 -4.66
CA LEU A 56 0.55 10.30 -5.76
C LEU A 56 0.62 8.82 -5.36
N VAL A 57 1.05 8.53 -4.14
CA VAL A 57 1.07 7.16 -3.59
C VAL A 57 -0.36 6.64 -3.40
N ARG A 58 -1.25 7.46 -2.84
CA ARG A 58 -2.68 7.13 -2.63
C ARG A 58 -3.42 6.84 -3.93
N HIS A 59 -3.09 7.50 -5.03
CA HIS A 59 -3.76 7.31 -6.33
C HIS A 59 -3.00 6.41 -7.31
N GLY A 60 -1.78 6.00 -6.97
CA GLY A 60 -0.93 5.18 -7.82
C GLY A 60 -1.32 3.70 -7.83
N LYS A 61 -0.55 2.91 -8.59
CA LYS A 61 -0.68 1.44 -8.70
C LYS A 61 -0.48 0.66 -7.38
N HIS A 62 -0.22 1.36 -6.28
CA HIS A 62 0.10 0.85 -4.94
C HIS A 62 -0.92 1.28 -3.89
N ALA A 63 -2.04 1.85 -4.33
CA ALA A 63 -3.05 2.40 -3.44
C ALA A 63 -3.63 1.35 -2.47
N ALA A 64 -3.49 0.05 -2.69
CA ALA A 64 -4.03 -0.99 -1.82
C ALA A 64 -2.96 -1.93 -1.21
N ASP A 65 -1.70 -1.51 -1.18
CA ASP A 65 -0.58 -2.32 -0.71
C ASP A 65 -0.71 -2.78 0.76
N GLU A 66 -1.52 -2.10 1.56
CA GLU A 66 -1.77 -2.46 2.96
C GLU A 66 -2.71 -3.66 3.10
N LEU A 67 -3.57 -3.91 2.10
CA LEU A 67 -4.59 -4.96 2.18
C LEU A 67 -3.98 -6.37 2.28
N PRO A 68 -2.99 -6.78 1.46
CA PRO A 68 -2.35 -8.09 1.61
C PRO A 68 -1.71 -8.30 2.98
N LYS A 69 -1.12 -7.25 3.55
CA LYS A 69 -0.47 -7.30 4.88
C LYS A 69 -1.49 -7.45 6.01
N MET A 70 -2.61 -6.74 5.89
CA MET A 70 -3.73 -6.87 6.82
C MET A 70 -4.31 -8.28 6.79
N LEU A 71 -4.52 -8.84 5.58
CA LEU A 71 -4.97 -10.22 5.43
C LEU A 71 -4.01 -11.20 6.10
N GLU A 72 -2.70 -11.02 5.89
CA GLU A 72 -1.66 -11.85 6.51
C GLU A 72 -1.66 -11.78 8.04
N GLN A 73 -1.78 -10.59 8.64
CA GLN A 73 -1.85 -10.45 10.10
C GLN A 73 -3.12 -11.08 10.70
N LEU A 74 -4.18 -11.18 9.92
CA LEU A 74 -5.41 -11.89 10.28
C LEU A 74 -5.35 -13.39 9.91
N GLY A 75 -4.23 -13.90 9.41
CA GLY A 75 -4.07 -15.30 9.00
C GLY A 75 -4.79 -15.66 7.70
N ILE A 76 -5.35 -14.69 6.98
CA ILE A 76 -6.11 -14.90 5.74
C ILE A 76 -5.17 -14.91 4.54
N SER A 77 -5.18 -15.99 3.76
CA SER A 77 -4.38 -16.06 2.52
C SER A 77 -4.95 -15.16 1.42
N ALA A 78 -4.25 -14.07 1.07
CA ALA A 78 -4.62 -13.20 -0.04
C ALA A 78 -4.65 -13.94 -1.39
N GLU A 79 -3.72 -14.86 -1.62
CA GLU A 79 -3.72 -15.70 -2.82
C GLU A 79 -4.89 -16.68 -2.84
N GLY A 80 -5.18 -17.31 -1.70
CA GLY A 80 -6.34 -18.18 -1.54
C GLY A 80 -7.64 -17.44 -1.82
N LEU A 81 -7.77 -16.24 -1.26
CA LEU A 81 -8.89 -15.34 -1.48
C LEU A 81 -9.00 -14.90 -2.94
N GLY A 82 -7.88 -14.56 -3.58
CA GLY A 82 -7.84 -14.20 -4.99
C GLY A 82 -8.24 -15.34 -5.93
N ARG A 83 -7.93 -16.59 -5.59
CA ARG A 83 -8.37 -17.78 -6.35
C ARG A 83 -9.84 -18.10 -6.10
N ALA A 84 -10.30 -18.04 -4.85
CA ALA A 84 -11.65 -18.44 -4.49
C ALA A 84 -12.70 -17.36 -4.79
N GLN A 85 -12.37 -16.09 -4.53
CA GLN A 85 -13.29 -14.95 -4.59
C GLN A 85 -12.62 -13.70 -5.20
N PRO A 86 -12.18 -13.75 -6.48
CA PRO A 86 -11.43 -12.66 -7.13
C PRO A 86 -12.19 -11.32 -7.16
N LEU A 87 -13.52 -11.35 -7.28
CA LEU A 87 -14.33 -10.14 -7.28
C LEU A 87 -14.39 -9.48 -5.90
N LEU A 88 -14.41 -10.28 -4.82
CA LEU A 88 -14.36 -9.77 -3.46
C LEU A 88 -13.02 -9.10 -3.19
N LEU A 89 -11.91 -9.77 -3.53
CA LEU A 89 -10.57 -9.20 -3.37
C LEU A 89 -10.43 -7.87 -4.13
N ARG A 90 -10.92 -7.79 -5.37
CA ARG A 90 -10.90 -6.55 -6.16
C ARG A 90 -11.72 -5.42 -5.53
N ASP A 91 -12.87 -5.71 -4.94
CA ASP A 91 -13.64 -4.68 -4.24
C ASP A 91 -12.95 -4.23 -2.95
N MET A 92 -12.36 -5.17 -2.21
CA MET A 92 -11.56 -4.85 -1.03
C MET A 92 -10.35 -3.97 -1.39
N GLU A 93 -9.67 -4.24 -2.51
CA GLU A 93 -8.58 -3.39 -3.03
C GLU A 93 -9.09 -1.98 -3.36
N ARG A 94 -10.27 -1.88 -3.98
CA ARG A 94 -10.91 -0.59 -4.29
C ARG A 94 -11.28 0.19 -3.04
N VAL A 95 -11.78 -0.47 -2.00
CA VAL A 95 -12.09 0.18 -0.72
C VAL A 95 -10.81 0.60 -0.01
N CYS A 96 -9.79 -0.26 -0.02
CA CYS A 96 -8.49 0.03 0.59
C CYS A 96 -7.80 1.22 -0.11
N SER A 97 -7.89 1.33 -1.43
CA SER A 97 -7.27 2.41 -2.21
C SER A 97 -7.84 3.79 -1.90
N LEU A 98 -9.10 3.86 -1.49
CA LEU A 98 -9.77 5.11 -1.13
C LEU A 98 -9.72 5.41 0.38
N CYS A 99 -9.03 4.60 1.17
CA CYS A 99 -8.95 4.76 2.62
C CYS A 99 -8.12 6.00 3.02
N GLY A 100 -8.70 6.88 3.84
CA GLY A 100 -8.02 8.05 4.40
C GLY A 100 -7.10 7.75 5.60
N HIS A 101 -7.19 6.56 6.19
CA HIS A 101 -6.45 6.20 7.41
C HIS A 101 -5.19 5.35 7.15
N LYS A 102 -4.59 5.46 5.96
CA LYS A 102 -3.42 4.65 5.59
C LYS A 102 -2.24 4.81 6.53
N GLY A 103 -1.91 6.05 6.94
CA GLY A 103 -0.82 6.27 7.89
C GLY A 103 -1.06 5.70 9.30
N GLN A 104 -2.32 5.44 9.69
CA GLN A 104 -2.60 4.67 10.90
C GLN A 104 -2.48 3.17 10.62
N CYS A 105 -3.06 2.70 9.51
CA CYS A 105 -2.98 1.31 9.09
C CYS A 105 -1.54 0.83 8.98
N ASP A 106 -0.67 1.63 8.36
CA ASP A 106 0.75 1.33 8.25
C ASP A 106 1.35 1.20 9.65
N ARG A 107 1.22 2.19 10.53
CA ARG A 107 1.76 2.11 11.89
C ARG A 107 1.31 0.86 12.64
N ASP A 108 0.01 0.56 12.62
CA ASP A 108 -0.51 -0.62 13.32
C ASP A 108 0.01 -1.92 12.68
N LEU A 109 0.18 -1.97 11.35
CA LEU A 109 0.85 -3.08 10.65
C LEU A 109 2.34 -3.20 11.02
N ALA A 110 3.02 -2.10 11.36
CA ALA A 110 4.45 -2.10 11.76
C ALA A 110 4.60 -2.74 13.13
N ASP A 111 3.75 -2.25 14.02
CA ASP A 111 3.78 -2.58 15.43
C ASP A 111 3.21 -3.99 15.66
N GLY A 112 2.66 -4.62 14.61
CA GLY A 112 2.02 -5.92 14.68
C GLY A 112 0.66 -5.87 15.40
N THR A 113 0.07 -4.68 15.51
CA THR A 113 -1.16 -4.43 16.26
C THR A 113 -2.39 -4.18 15.37
N ALA A 114 -2.25 -4.34 14.06
CA ALA A 114 -3.32 -4.04 13.12
C ALA A 114 -4.51 -4.99 13.30
N ALA A 115 -4.26 -6.26 13.64
CA ALA A 115 -5.31 -7.25 13.90
C ALA A 115 -6.22 -6.84 15.08
N GLU A 116 -5.70 -6.17 16.11
CA GLU A 116 -6.52 -5.66 17.21
C GLU A 116 -7.19 -4.31 16.88
N ASN A 117 -6.54 -3.47 16.06
CA ASN A 117 -6.93 -2.06 15.91
C ASN A 117 -7.76 -1.75 14.65
N TYR A 118 -7.74 -2.61 13.62
CA TYR A 118 -8.29 -2.28 12.29
C TYR A 118 -9.77 -1.88 12.29
N HIS A 119 -10.56 -2.40 13.23
CA HIS A 119 -11.98 -2.06 13.37
C HIS A 119 -12.23 -0.55 13.54
N GLY A 120 -11.25 0.18 14.10
CA GLY A 120 -11.37 1.62 14.36
C GLY A 120 -11.20 2.51 13.12
N TYR A 121 -10.64 2.00 12.01
CA TYR A 121 -10.27 2.84 10.87
C TYR A 121 -10.42 2.19 9.49
N CYS A 122 -10.47 0.86 9.41
CA CYS A 122 -10.41 0.12 8.15
C CYS A 122 -11.78 0.09 7.45
N GLY A 123 -11.87 0.62 6.23
CA GLY A 123 -13.09 0.53 5.42
C GLY A 123 -13.50 -0.89 5.05
N ASN A 124 -12.58 -1.85 5.12
CA ASN A 124 -12.85 -3.28 4.89
C ASN A 124 -13.18 -4.05 6.17
N ALA A 125 -13.31 -3.40 7.33
CA ALA A 125 -13.37 -4.09 8.63
C ALA A 125 -14.44 -5.19 8.69
N ALA A 126 -15.69 -4.87 8.30
CA ALA A 126 -16.79 -5.85 8.31
C ALA A 126 -16.54 -7.06 7.39
N THR A 127 -15.89 -6.83 6.25
CA THR A 127 -15.54 -7.90 5.30
C THR A 127 -14.42 -8.78 5.87
N LEU A 128 -13.40 -8.17 6.47
CA LEU A 128 -12.29 -8.87 7.13
C LEU A 128 -12.79 -9.75 8.28
N GLU A 129 -13.68 -9.23 9.14
CA GLU A 129 -14.33 -10.02 10.21
C GLU A 129 -15.06 -11.26 9.68
N SER A 130 -15.76 -11.08 8.55
CA SER A 130 -16.53 -12.17 7.94
C SER A 130 -15.61 -13.24 7.37
N LEU A 131 -14.48 -12.85 6.79
CA LEU A 131 -13.46 -13.76 6.26
C LEU A 131 -12.70 -14.49 7.37
N ASP A 132 -12.28 -13.78 8.42
CA ASP A 132 -11.59 -14.34 9.58
C ASP A 132 -12.45 -15.43 10.26
N ARG A 133 -13.73 -15.13 10.49
CA ARG A 133 -14.68 -16.11 11.05
C ARG A 133 -14.87 -17.33 10.14
N ALA A 134 -14.84 -17.15 8.82
CA ALA A 134 -14.99 -18.23 7.86
C ALA A 134 -13.75 -19.15 7.82
N ASP A 135 -12.56 -18.60 8.04
CA ASP A 135 -11.31 -19.38 8.09
C ASP A 135 -11.12 -20.11 9.43
N LEU A 136 -11.68 -19.56 10.51
CA LEU A 136 -11.78 -20.22 11.83
C LEU A 136 -12.87 -21.30 11.91
N ALA A 137 -13.76 -21.40 10.92
CA ALA A 137 -14.77 -22.46 10.89
C ALA A 137 -14.09 -23.81 10.62
N PRO A 138 -14.38 -24.87 11.42
CA PRO A 138 -13.80 -26.18 11.19
C PRO A 138 -14.20 -26.71 9.80
N ARG A 139 -13.21 -27.09 9.00
CA ARG A 139 -13.38 -27.73 7.68
C ARG A 139 -13.94 -29.14 7.79
#